data_AF-A0A662SA20-F1
#
_entry.id   AF-A0A662SA20-F1
#
_cell.length_a   1.000
_cell.length_b   1.000
_cell.length_c   1.000
_cell.angle_alpha   90.00
_cell.angle_beta   90.00
_cell.angle_gamma   90.00
#
_symmetry.space_group_name_H-M   'P 1'
#
loop_
_entity.id
_entity.type
_entity.pdbx_description
1 polymer ?
#
loop_
_entity_poly.entity_id
_entity_poly.type
_entity_poly.pdbx_seq_one_letter_code
_entity_poly.pdbx_strand_id
1 'polypeptide(L)'
;MNSNSLTKDISMFAVIAAAYAVLTILLSPISFYAIQVRVADSLLVLSIVLGPPVVFGTALGCFIANMIGPFGIVDAIGGSLANLLATAIAWKLRQKPYLALAEMPVTVSLVVAAYLHQLLNLPFLEMFAYILIGSIISIDIVGFALLKAYQRIMRAER
;
A
#
# COMPACT_ATOMS: atom_id res chain seq x y z
N MET A 1 15.96 3.38 -24.42
CA MET A 1 14.89 2.68 -23.67
C MET A 1 14.05 1.91 -24.68
N ASN A 2 13.82 0.61 -24.46
CA ASN A 2 13.08 -0.23 -25.42
C ASN A 2 11.58 0.12 -25.29
N SER A 3 10.90 0.52 -26.37
CA SER A 3 9.50 0.98 -26.30
C SER A 3 8.57 -0.06 -25.66
N ASN A 4 8.85 -1.35 -25.90
CA ASN A 4 8.11 -2.48 -25.32
C ASN A 4 8.20 -2.56 -23.79
N SER A 5 9.31 -2.14 -23.17
CA SER A 5 9.43 -2.15 -21.70
C SER A 5 8.67 -0.98 -21.07
N LEU A 6 8.70 0.19 -21.71
CA LEU A 6 7.98 1.37 -21.23
C LEU A 6 6.46 1.16 -21.27
N THR A 7 5.93 0.62 -22.37
CA THR A 7 4.49 0.32 -22.47
C THR A 7 4.06 -0.64 -21.37
N LYS A 8 4.83 -1.70 -21.12
CA LYS A 8 4.56 -2.66 -20.04
C LYS A 8 4.53 -1.99 -18.66
N ASP A 9 5.51 -1.14 -18.37
CA ASP A 9 5.61 -0.46 -17.07
C ASP A 9 4.45 0.51 -16.85
N ILE A 10 4.06 1.29 -17.88
CA ILE A 10 2.91 2.20 -17.82
C ILE A 10 1.60 1.41 -17.63
N SER A 11 1.42 0.31 -18.37
CA SER A 11 0.25 -0.55 -18.20
C SER A 11 0.17 -1.13 -16.79
N MET A 12 1.29 -1.63 -16.24
CA MET A 12 1.35 -2.15 -14.88
C MET A 12 1.01 -1.08 -13.85
N PHE A 13 1.61 0.11 -13.99
CA PHE A 13 1.31 1.26 -13.14
C PHE A 13 -0.19 1.60 -13.13
N ALA A 14 -0.81 1.68 -14.31
CA ALA A 14 -2.23 2.00 -14.44
C ALA A 14 -3.13 0.93 -13.81
N VAL A 15 -2.82 -0.36 -14.03
CA VAL A 15 -3.56 -1.48 -13.44
C VAL A 15 -3.46 -1.47 -11.92
N ILE A 16 -2.26 -1.27 -11.36
CA ILE A 16 -2.05 -1.23 -9.91
C ILE A 16 -2.77 -0.02 -9.29
N ALA A 17 -2.67 1.16 -9.91
CA ALA A 17 -3.37 2.35 -9.42
C ALA A 17 -4.89 2.16 -9.42
N ALA A 18 -5.44 1.63 -10.50
CA ALA A 18 -6.87 1.35 -10.62
C ALA A 18 -7.32 0.29 -9.60
N ALA A 19 -6.60 -0.83 -9.48
CA ALA A 19 -6.92 -1.89 -8.54
C ALA A 19 -6.88 -1.38 -7.09
N TYR A 20 -5.85 -0.61 -6.73
CA TYR A 20 -5.75 -0.03 -5.40
C TYR A 20 -6.93 0.90 -5.12
N ALA A 21 -7.23 1.82 -6.04
CA ALA A 21 -8.30 2.79 -5.85
C ALA A 21 -9.67 2.11 -5.70
N VAL A 22 -9.98 1.17 -6.60
CA VAL A 22 -11.25 0.43 -6.60
C VAL A 22 -11.39 -0.40 -5.33
N LEU A 23 -10.36 -1.13 -4.91
CA LEU A 23 -10.42 -1.92 -3.67
C LEU A 23 -10.67 -1.04 -2.45
N THR A 24 -10.00 0.10 -2.36
CA THR A 24 -10.17 1.02 -1.22
C THR A 24 -11.56 1.65 -1.19
N ILE A 25 -12.09 2.05 -2.35
CA ILE A 25 -13.42 2.68 -2.45
C ILE A 25 -14.53 1.67 -2.20
N LEU A 26 -14.49 0.49 -2.84
CA LEU A 26 -15.51 -0.54 -2.68
C LEU A 26 -15.53 -1.12 -1.26
N LEU A 27 -14.36 -1.23 -0.63
CA LEU A 27 -14.21 -1.70 0.74
C LEU A 27 -14.04 -0.54 1.72
N SER A 28 -14.60 0.63 1.41
CA SER A 28 -14.60 1.80 2.29
C SER A 28 -15.05 1.47 3.72
N PRO A 29 -16.08 0.62 3.97
CA PRO A 29 -16.50 0.25 5.32
C PRO A 29 -15.49 -0.54 6.16
N ILE A 30 -14.35 -0.95 5.62
CA ILE A 30 -13.25 -1.54 6.40
C ILE A 30 -11.94 -0.76 6.22
N SER A 31 -11.88 0.13 5.21
CA SER A 31 -10.65 0.84 4.84
C SER A 31 -10.40 2.12 5.65
N PHE A 32 -11.42 2.68 6.33
CA PHE A 32 -11.32 3.98 7.01
C PHE A 32 -11.79 3.99 8.48
N TYR A 33 -12.03 2.82 9.08
CA TYR A 33 -12.35 2.72 10.52
C TYR A 33 -11.10 2.79 11.40
N ALA A 34 -11.27 2.79 12.72
CA ALA A 34 -10.17 2.83 13.68
C ALA A 34 -9.10 1.75 13.37
N ILE A 35 -9.53 0.49 13.28
CA ILE A 35 -8.71 -0.58 12.69
C ILE A 35 -8.97 -0.56 11.17
N GLN A 36 -8.24 0.28 10.46
CA GLN A 36 -8.35 0.41 9.01
C GLN A 36 -7.66 -0.75 8.29
N VAL A 37 -8.42 -1.80 7.99
CA VAL A 37 -7.95 -2.92 7.15
C VAL A 37 -8.17 -2.57 5.69
N ARG A 38 -7.26 -1.77 5.14
CA ARG A 38 -7.30 -1.43 3.72
C ARG A 38 -6.73 -2.60 2.92
N VAL A 39 -7.61 -3.46 2.40
CA VAL A 39 -7.22 -4.64 1.60
C VAL A 39 -6.34 -4.25 0.41
N ALA A 40 -6.52 -3.04 -0.16
CA ALA A 40 -5.66 -2.51 -1.21
C ALA A 40 -4.17 -2.43 -0.81
N ASP A 41 -3.85 -2.29 0.48
CA ASP A 41 -2.47 -2.27 0.97
C ASP A 41 -1.75 -3.61 0.75
N SER A 42 -2.50 -4.70 0.51
CA SER A 42 -1.91 -5.97 0.10
C SER A 42 -1.13 -5.88 -1.22
N LEU A 43 -1.40 -4.88 -2.06
CA LEU A 43 -0.70 -4.67 -3.33
C LEU A 43 0.73 -4.13 -3.13
N LEU A 44 1.03 -3.48 -1.99
CA LEU A 44 2.32 -2.85 -1.71
C LEU A 44 3.47 -3.86 -1.80
N VAL A 45 3.27 -5.07 -1.28
CA VAL A 45 4.26 -6.17 -1.28
C VAL A 45 4.73 -6.58 -2.68
N LEU A 46 3.91 -6.33 -3.71
CA LEU A 46 4.29 -6.63 -5.09
C LEU A 46 5.42 -5.72 -5.58
N SER A 47 5.65 -4.58 -4.93
CA SER A 47 6.79 -3.70 -5.24
C SER A 47 8.14 -4.40 -5.08
N ILE A 48 8.22 -5.40 -4.20
CA ILE A 48 9.43 -6.23 -3.99
C ILE A 48 9.83 -6.97 -5.27
N VAL A 49 8.84 -7.44 -6.05
CA VAL A 49 9.06 -8.30 -7.23
C VAL A 49 8.81 -7.58 -8.57
N LEU A 50 7.88 -6.63 -8.62
CA LEU A 50 7.48 -5.90 -9.83
C LEU A 50 8.10 -4.50 -9.93
N GLY A 51 8.69 -3.97 -8.84
CA GLY A 51 9.49 -2.76 -8.87
C GLY A 51 8.71 -1.44 -8.97
N PRO A 52 9.31 -0.38 -9.56
CA PRO A 52 8.78 0.99 -9.53
C PRO A 52 7.34 1.19 -10.03
N PRO A 53 6.82 0.46 -11.03
CA PRO A 53 5.42 0.61 -11.44
C PRO A 53 4.42 0.37 -10.31
N VAL A 54 4.72 -0.57 -9.39
CA VAL A 54 3.87 -0.81 -8.21
C VAL A 54 4.04 0.33 -7.20
N VAL A 55 5.27 0.77 -6.93
CA VAL A 55 5.57 1.87 -5.99
C VAL A 55 4.75 3.12 -6.32
N PHE A 56 4.81 3.56 -7.58
CA PHE A 56 4.06 4.74 -8.01
C PHE A 56 2.56 4.43 -8.19
N GLY A 57 2.21 3.23 -8.65
CA GLY A 57 0.82 2.83 -8.85
C GLY A 57 0.02 2.84 -7.55
N THR A 58 0.56 2.24 -6.48
CA THR A 58 -0.12 2.20 -5.17
C THR A 58 -0.20 3.57 -4.52
N ALA A 59 0.77 4.46 -4.76
CA ALA A 59 0.71 5.85 -4.29
C ALA A 59 -0.39 6.63 -5.02
N LEU A 60 -0.47 6.55 -6.36
CA LEU A 60 -1.52 7.22 -7.13
C LEU A 60 -2.92 6.67 -6.80
N GLY A 61 -3.05 5.34 -6.71
CA GLY A 61 -4.31 4.72 -6.34
C GLY A 61 -4.79 5.15 -4.95
N CYS A 62 -3.86 5.29 -4.00
CA CYS A 62 -4.16 5.82 -2.66
C CYS A 62 -4.64 7.26 -2.71
N PHE A 63 -3.96 8.11 -3.48
CA PHE A 63 -4.36 9.50 -3.67
C PHE A 63 -5.80 9.60 -4.17
N ILE A 64 -6.12 8.84 -5.23
CA ILE A 64 -7.45 8.84 -5.83
C ILE A 64 -8.51 8.35 -4.84
N ALA A 65 -8.26 7.24 -4.15
CA ALA A 65 -9.22 6.68 -3.19
C ALA A 65 -9.48 7.63 -2.01
N ASN A 66 -8.42 8.19 -1.43
CA ASN A 66 -8.52 9.03 -0.25
C ASN A 66 -9.09 10.43 -0.57
N MET A 67 -8.98 10.91 -1.81
CA MET A 67 -9.72 12.09 -2.27
C MET A 67 -11.25 11.90 -2.20
N ILE A 68 -11.73 10.66 -2.33
CA ILE A 68 -13.15 10.29 -2.20
C ILE A 68 -13.46 9.86 -0.75
N GLY A 69 -12.43 9.54 0.04
CA GLY A 69 -12.53 9.09 1.41
C GLY A 69 -12.95 10.19 2.41
N PRO A 70 -13.26 9.79 3.66
CA PRO A 70 -13.85 10.69 4.66
C PRO A 70 -12.91 11.80 5.15
N PHE A 71 -11.60 11.61 5.00
CA PHE A 71 -10.57 12.52 5.50
C PHE A 71 -10.03 13.48 4.43
N GLY A 72 -10.52 13.37 3.19
CA GLY A 72 -10.26 14.30 2.09
C GLY A 72 -8.78 14.46 1.73
N ILE A 73 -8.39 15.67 1.32
CA ILE A 73 -7.08 15.94 0.70
C ILE A 73 -5.89 15.69 1.64
N VAL A 74 -6.07 15.85 2.95
CA VAL A 74 -5.00 15.60 3.93
C VAL A 74 -4.62 14.12 3.91
N ASP A 75 -5.61 13.25 3.90
CA ASP A 75 -5.42 11.80 3.82
C ASP A 75 -5.01 11.35 2.42
N ALA A 76 -5.44 12.06 1.37
CA ALA A 76 -4.96 11.81 0.01
C ALA A 76 -3.45 12.03 -0.11
N ILE A 77 -2.94 13.13 0.41
CA ILE A 77 -1.50 13.42 0.38
C ILE A 77 -0.75 12.51 1.38
N GLY A 78 -1.22 12.45 2.62
CA GLY A 78 -0.58 11.71 3.70
C GLY A 78 -0.52 10.20 3.45
N GLY A 79 -1.65 9.60 3.09
CA GLY A 79 -1.74 8.18 2.77
C GLY A 79 -0.93 7.79 1.53
N SER A 80 -0.89 8.65 0.50
CA SER A 80 -0.06 8.40 -0.68
C SER A 80 1.42 8.46 -0.36
N LEU A 81 1.83 9.41 0.48
CA LEU A 81 3.21 9.48 0.96
C LEU A 81 3.58 8.25 1.80
N ALA A 82 2.66 7.79 2.66
CA ALA A 82 2.84 6.57 3.44
C ALA A 82 3.12 5.36 2.54
N ASN A 83 2.28 5.15 1.52
CA ASN A 83 2.45 4.06 0.55
C ASN A 83 3.74 4.20 -0.27
N LEU A 84 4.06 5.42 -0.70
CA LEU A 84 5.26 5.68 -1.48
C LEU A 84 6.52 5.35 -0.67
N LEU A 85 6.58 5.77 0.59
CA LEU A 85 7.71 5.50 1.48
C LEU A 85 7.83 4.01 1.77
N ALA A 86 6.74 3.35 2.19
CA ALA A 86 6.72 1.93 2.50
C ALA A 86 7.15 1.08 1.29
N THR A 87 6.60 1.34 0.10
CA THR A 87 6.98 0.55 -1.08
C THR A 87 8.37 0.87 -1.61
N ALA A 88 8.83 2.12 -1.51
CA ALA A 88 10.17 2.49 -1.93
C ALA A 88 11.26 1.89 -1.02
N ILE A 89 11.04 1.87 0.30
CA ILE A 89 11.95 1.25 1.27
C ILE A 89 11.98 -0.26 1.02
N ALA A 90 10.83 -0.91 0.94
CA ALA A 90 10.74 -2.35 0.70
C ALA A 90 11.37 -2.77 -0.63
N TRP A 91 11.18 -1.99 -1.70
CA TRP A 91 11.81 -2.26 -2.99
C TRP A 91 13.33 -2.15 -2.91
N LYS A 92 13.87 -1.23 -2.11
CA LYS A 92 15.32 -1.17 -1.82
C LYS A 92 15.77 -2.38 -0.99
N LEU A 93 14.95 -2.84 -0.06
CA LEU A 93 15.18 -4.01 0.78
C LEU A 93 14.81 -5.35 0.12
N ARG A 94 14.50 -5.39 -1.18
CA ARG A 94 14.00 -6.59 -1.86
C ARG A 94 14.87 -7.85 -1.76
N GLN A 95 16.16 -7.69 -1.45
CA GLN A 95 17.08 -8.81 -1.20
C GLN A 95 16.94 -9.42 0.22
N LYS A 96 16.20 -8.75 1.11
CA LYS A 96 15.89 -9.14 2.49
C LYS A 96 14.36 -9.16 2.67
N PRO A 97 13.65 -10.13 2.07
CA PRO A 97 12.19 -10.09 1.92
C PRO A 97 11.43 -9.99 3.24
N TYR A 98 11.93 -10.60 4.33
CA TYR A 98 11.29 -10.49 5.65
C TYR A 98 11.39 -9.08 6.24
N LEU A 99 12.51 -8.38 6.02
CA LEU A 99 12.64 -6.98 6.45
C LEU A 99 11.82 -6.05 5.56
N ALA A 100 11.78 -6.32 4.26
CA ALA A 100 10.94 -5.57 3.31
C ALA A 100 9.45 -5.73 3.63
N LEU A 101 9.01 -6.89 4.13
CA LEU A 101 7.64 -7.11 4.56
C LEU A 101 7.36 -6.39 5.89
N ALA A 102 8.19 -6.63 6.91
CA ALA A 102 7.94 -6.13 8.26
C ALA A 102 8.00 -4.60 8.39
N GLU A 103 8.76 -3.91 7.54
CA GLU A 103 8.84 -2.44 7.61
C GLU A 103 7.59 -1.74 7.05
N MET A 104 6.94 -2.31 6.03
CA MET A 104 5.79 -1.69 5.38
C MET A 104 4.66 -1.30 6.34
N PRO A 105 4.13 -2.20 7.20
CA PRO A 105 3.05 -1.84 8.12
C PRO A 105 3.51 -0.82 9.15
N VAL A 106 4.79 -0.84 9.56
CA VAL A 106 5.36 0.17 10.47
C VAL A 106 5.42 1.53 9.79
N THR A 107 5.96 1.61 8.57
CA THR A 107 6.06 2.85 7.80
C THR A 107 4.69 3.46 7.52
N VAL A 108 3.73 2.65 7.06
CA VAL A 108 2.35 3.10 6.84
C VAL A 108 1.74 3.64 8.13
N SER A 109 1.84 2.89 9.22
CA SER A 109 1.22 3.26 10.49
C SER A 109 1.83 4.50 11.12
N LEU A 110 3.16 4.66 11.03
CA LEU A 110 3.84 5.85 11.54
C LEU A 110 3.39 7.11 10.80
N VAL A 111 3.38 7.07 9.46
CA VAL A 111 3.01 8.24 8.65
C VAL A 111 1.52 8.57 8.83
N VAL A 112 0.65 7.56 8.78
CA VAL A 112 -0.80 7.74 8.92
C VAL A 112 -1.17 8.23 10.32
N ALA A 113 -0.60 7.64 11.36
CA ALA A 113 -0.86 8.09 12.73
C ALA A 113 -0.35 9.52 12.97
N ALA A 114 0.76 9.92 12.34
CA ALA A 114 1.32 11.26 12.54
C ALA A 114 0.37 12.38 12.10
N TYR A 115 -0.28 12.27 10.93
CA TYR A 115 -1.21 13.30 10.47
C TYR A 115 -2.62 13.13 11.03
N LEU A 116 -3.11 11.89 11.19
CA LEU A 116 -4.45 11.69 11.76
C LEU A 116 -4.52 12.13 13.23
N HIS A 117 -3.39 12.13 13.95
CA HIS A 117 -3.34 12.50 15.37
C HIS A 117 -3.72 13.97 15.50
N GLN A 118 -3.13 14.78 14.61
CA GLN A 118 -3.38 16.20 14.52
C GLN A 118 -4.77 16.50 13.96
N LEU A 119 -5.24 15.72 12.99
CA LEU A 119 -6.54 15.92 12.35
C LEU A 119 -7.72 15.59 13.29
N LEU A 120 -7.61 14.50 14.06
CA LEU A 120 -8.68 13.97 14.90
C LEU A 120 -8.54 14.33 16.39
N ASN A 121 -7.41 14.92 16.80
CA ASN A 121 -7.08 15.20 18.20
C ASN A 121 -7.15 13.95 19.12
N LEU A 122 -6.77 12.78 18.60
CA LEU A 122 -6.77 11.49 19.32
C LEU A 122 -5.35 11.06 19.68
N PRO A 123 -5.09 10.35 20.80
CA PRO A 123 -3.73 9.96 21.20
C PRO A 123 -2.94 9.23 20.11
N PHE A 124 -1.72 9.69 19.81
CA PHE A 124 -0.88 9.13 18.75
C PHE A 124 -0.66 7.63 18.90
N LEU A 125 -0.32 7.17 20.11
CA LEU A 125 0.03 5.76 20.35
C LEU A 125 -1.15 4.82 20.11
N GLU A 126 -2.36 5.23 20.48
CA GLU A 126 -3.57 4.44 20.26
C GLU A 126 -3.86 4.31 18.76
N MET A 127 -3.81 5.42 18.03
CA MET A 127 -4.02 5.36 16.59
C MET A 127 -2.94 4.57 15.86
N PHE A 128 -1.67 4.77 16.25
CA PHE A 128 -0.56 3.98 15.71
C PHE A 128 -0.82 2.49 15.91
N ALA A 129 -1.26 2.08 17.10
CA ALA A 129 -1.58 0.67 17.38
C ALA A 129 -2.73 0.14 16.51
N TYR A 130 -3.84 0.89 16.37
CA TYR A 130 -4.96 0.44 15.54
C TYR A 130 -4.62 0.35 14.05
N ILE A 131 -3.91 1.35 13.52
CA ILE A 131 -3.47 1.35 12.12
C ILE A 131 -2.44 0.24 11.89
N LEU A 132 -1.55 -0.02 12.85
CA LEU A 132 -0.56 -1.10 12.77
C LEU A 132 -1.22 -2.46 12.72
N ILE A 133 -2.23 -2.71 13.55
CA ILE A 133 -3.01 -3.95 13.49
C ILE A 133 -3.66 -4.11 12.11
N GLY A 134 -4.31 -3.06 11.60
CA GLY A 134 -4.92 -3.08 10.27
C GLY A 134 -3.92 -3.34 9.15
N SER A 135 -2.75 -2.70 9.22
CA SER A 135 -1.67 -2.82 8.25
C SER A 135 -1.00 -4.18 8.28
N ILE A 136 -0.83 -4.81 9.45
CA ILE A 136 -0.33 -6.19 9.56
C ILE A 136 -1.31 -7.14 8.88
N ILE A 137 -2.62 -6.94 9.07
CA ILE A 137 -3.64 -7.78 8.43
C ILE A 137 -3.59 -7.61 6.90
N SER A 138 -3.60 -6.37 6.40
CA SER A 138 -3.64 -6.13 4.95
C SER A 138 -2.31 -6.45 4.25
N ILE A 139 -1.18 -6.08 4.82
CA ILE A 139 0.13 -6.18 4.19
C ILE A 139 0.79 -7.53 4.52
N ASP A 140 0.98 -7.84 5.79
CA ASP A 140 1.77 -9.02 6.19
C ASP A 140 1.01 -10.32 6.01
N ILE A 141 -0.31 -10.33 6.23
CA ILE A 141 -1.13 -11.53 6.05
C ILE A 141 -1.63 -11.62 4.60
N VAL A 142 -2.48 -10.68 4.17
CA VAL A 142 -3.11 -10.74 2.84
C VAL A 142 -2.08 -10.47 1.74
N GLY A 143 -1.21 -9.47 1.91
CA GLY A 143 -0.16 -9.17 0.95
C GLY A 143 0.86 -10.31 0.78
N PHE A 144 1.31 -10.94 1.87
CA PHE A 144 2.20 -12.10 1.75
C PHE A 144 1.54 -13.29 1.04
N ALA A 145 0.26 -13.55 1.30
CA ALA A 145 -0.50 -14.57 0.58
C ALA A 145 -0.58 -14.25 -0.93
N LEU A 146 -0.85 -13.00 -1.28
CA LEU A 146 -0.85 -12.51 -2.66
C LEU A 146 0.53 -12.68 -3.33
N LEU A 147 1.61 -12.31 -2.63
CA LEU A 147 2.97 -12.45 -3.14
C LEU A 147 3.31 -13.92 -3.43
N LYS A 148 2.94 -14.83 -2.54
CA LYS A 148 3.15 -16.28 -2.75
C LYS A 148 2.31 -16.81 -3.92
N ALA A 149 1.05 -16.38 -4.04
CA ALA A 149 0.19 -16.76 -5.16
C ALA A 149 0.80 -16.31 -6.50
N TYR A 150 1.24 -15.05 -6.57
CA TYR A 150 1.93 -14.51 -7.74
C TYR A 150 3.18 -15.31 -8.09
N GLN A 151 4.07 -15.57 -7.12
CA GLN A 151 5.28 -16.37 -7.35
C GLN A 151 4.99 -17.80 -7.79
N ARG A 152 3.91 -18.41 -7.29
CA ARG A 152 3.49 -19.76 -7.68
C ARG A 152 3.06 -19.81 -9.15
N ILE A 153 2.23 -18.85 -9.59
CA ILE A 153 1.76 -18.75 -10.98
C ILE A 153 2.96 -18.55 -11.92
N MET A 154 3.83 -17.60 -11.61
CA MET A 154 5.01 -17.30 -12.45
C MET A 154 6.03 -18.46 -12.52
N ARG A 155 6.06 -19.36 -11.54
CA ARG A 155 6.89 -20.58 -11.59
C ARG A 155 6.26 -21.68 -12.44
N ALA A 156 4.93 -21.75 -12.51
CA ALA A 156 4.22 -22.74 -13.32
C ALA A 156 4.25 -22.41 -14.82
N GLU A 157 4.45 -21.14 -15.17
CA GLU A 157 4.59 -20.67 -16.56
C GLU A 157 6.02 -20.76 -17.11
N ARG A 158 7.01 -21.18 -16.30
CA ARG A 158 8.40 -21.39 -16.71
C ARG A 158 8.67 -22.87 -16.94
#